data_AF-A0A966FMJ2-F1
#
_entry.id   AF-A0A966FMJ2-F1
#
_cell.length_a   1.000
_cell.length_b   1.000
_cell.length_c   1.000
_cell.angle_alpha   90.00
_cell.angle_beta   90.00
_cell.angle_gamma   90.00
#
_symmetry.space_group_name_H-M   'P 1'
#
loop_
_entity.id
_entity.type
_entity.pdbx_description
1 polymer ?
#
loop_
_entity_poly.entity_id
_entity_poly.type
_entity_poly.pdbx_seq_one_letter_code
_entity_poly.pdbx_strand_id
1 'polypeptide(L)'
;MTGGPVAQMAMGAFTGGAIAELTGGNFVEGFATGLTVSALNHALHSIAIEIQKSKYSITGIFGAGPEGTEGNADLNRYIKRRGGTMFTSTAGEGDSEIIDHILNEYNDGKMIKIFGYSRGAVAAVRISNSLKIPIVELNLYDPVILGGQLTLTGNHVRVVNNYYQRNNTDLSRVLNGKYPTNPFKGSPLQYNEKYGSTIINNVNYTGHYYRDGSLVNHNNIIKHIFGL
;
A
#
# COMPACT_ATOMS: atom_id res chain seq x y z
N MET A 1 0.12 -12.69 13.64
CA MET A 1 0.11 -14.08 13.14
C MET A 1 -1.04 -14.21 12.16
N THR A 2 -0.78 -14.29 10.86
CA THR A 2 -1.83 -14.60 9.88
C THR A 2 -2.01 -16.12 9.83
N GLY A 3 -3.08 -16.63 10.45
CA GLY A 3 -3.46 -18.04 10.29
C GLY A 3 -3.70 -18.32 8.81
N GLY A 4 -3.10 -19.39 8.27
CA GLY A 4 -3.25 -19.78 6.88
C GLY A 4 -4.70 -20.11 6.49
N PRO A 5 -4.98 -20.37 5.20
CA PRO A 5 -6.33 -20.66 4.69
C PRO A 5 -7.08 -21.71 5.50
N VAL A 6 -6.39 -22.77 5.92
CA VAL A 6 -6.93 -23.84 6.77
C VAL A 6 -7.35 -23.34 8.15
N ALA A 7 -6.59 -22.43 8.75
CA ALA A 7 -6.93 -21.85 10.05
C ALA A 7 -8.15 -20.93 9.96
N GLN A 8 -8.30 -20.18 8.86
CA GLN A 8 -9.49 -19.33 8.64
C GLN A 8 -10.74 -20.17 8.40
N MET A 9 -10.63 -21.26 7.64
CA MET A 9 -11.72 -22.22 7.42
C MET A 9 -12.12 -22.93 8.72
N ALA A 10 -11.14 -23.43 9.48
CA ALA A 10 -11.37 -24.06 10.77
C ALA A 10 -12.03 -23.08 11.76
N MET A 11 -11.60 -21.82 11.78
CA MET A 11 -12.20 -20.84 12.68
C MET A 11 -13.65 -20.51 12.32
N GLY A 12 -13.96 -20.39 11.03
CA GLY A 12 -15.34 -20.23 10.57
C GLY A 12 -16.23 -21.40 11.00
N ALA A 13 -15.73 -22.63 10.85
CA ALA A 13 -16.42 -23.84 11.29
C ALA A 13 -16.70 -23.84 12.80
N PHE A 14 -15.68 -23.63 13.63
CA PHE A 14 -15.84 -23.57 15.08
C PHE A 14 -16.80 -22.45 15.52
N THR A 15 -16.70 -21.27 14.90
CA THR A 15 -17.59 -20.14 15.23
C THR A 15 -19.03 -20.44 14.83
N GLY A 16 -19.25 -21.06 13.66
CA GLY A 16 -20.58 -21.47 13.21
C GLY A 16 -21.22 -22.51 14.14
N GLY A 17 -20.45 -23.50 14.60
CA GLY A 17 -20.93 -24.50 15.56
C GLY A 17 -21.30 -23.89 16.91
N ALA A 18 -20.43 -23.02 17.43
CA ALA A 18 -20.68 -22.31 18.70
C ALA A 18 -21.91 -21.40 18.62
N ILE A 19 -22.11 -20.66 17.52
CA ILE A 19 -23.28 -19.80 17.34
C ILE A 19 -24.55 -20.64 17.25
N ALA A 20 -24.53 -21.75 16.50
CA ALA A 20 -25.70 -22.62 16.38
C ALA A 20 -26.11 -23.20 17.73
N GLU A 21 -25.16 -23.67 18.55
CA GLU A 21 -25.46 -24.17 19.89
C GLU A 21 -26.01 -23.07 20.82
N LEU A 22 -25.45 -21.87 20.77
CA LEU A 22 -25.91 -20.72 21.56
C LEU A 22 -27.32 -20.26 21.19
N THR A 23 -27.75 -20.42 19.94
CA THR A 23 -29.10 -20.06 19.49
C THR A 23 -30.10 -21.22 19.59
N GLY A 24 -29.70 -22.34 20.23
CA GLY A 24 -30.55 -23.51 20.45
C GLY A 24 -30.60 -24.52 19.29
N GLY A 25 -29.71 -24.39 18.31
CA GLY A 25 -29.51 -25.30 17.19
C GLY A 25 -28.43 -26.37 17.43
N ASN A 26 -28.13 -27.16 16.39
CA ASN A 26 -27.16 -28.25 16.44
C ASN A 26 -25.72 -27.77 16.13
N PHE A 27 -24.77 -28.06 17.02
CA PHE A 27 -23.37 -27.70 16.85
C PHE A 27 -22.76 -28.22 15.54
N VAL A 28 -23.01 -29.48 15.17
CA VAL A 28 -22.43 -30.11 13.96
C VAL A 28 -22.97 -29.44 12.69
N GLU A 29 -24.26 -29.11 12.66
CA GLU A 29 -24.87 -28.38 11.53
C GLU A 29 -24.33 -26.94 11.44
N GLY A 30 -24.17 -26.27 12.58
CA GLY A 30 -23.53 -24.95 12.64
C GLY A 30 -22.07 -25.01 12.21
N PHE A 31 -21.35 -26.05 12.59
CA PHE A 31 -19.95 -26.26 12.24
C PHE A 31 -19.78 -26.47 10.75
N ALA A 32 -20.60 -27.35 10.15
CA ALA A 32 -20.60 -27.58 8.71
C ALA A 32 -20.93 -26.30 7.94
N THR A 33 -21.94 -25.55 8.40
CA THR A 33 -22.33 -24.26 7.80
C THR A 33 -21.20 -23.24 7.88
N GLY A 34 -20.58 -23.08 9.05
CA GLY A 34 -19.44 -22.19 9.25
C GLY A 34 -18.23 -22.55 8.39
N LEU A 35 -17.97 -23.85 8.20
CA LEU A 35 -16.93 -24.34 7.31
C LEU A 35 -17.22 -23.97 5.86
N THR A 36 -18.45 -24.25 5.39
CA THR A 36 -18.88 -23.96 4.01
C THR A 36 -18.81 -22.48 3.69
N VAL A 37 -19.31 -21.62 4.58
CA VAL A 37 -19.27 -20.16 4.39
C VAL A 37 -17.82 -19.66 4.35
N SER A 38 -16.95 -20.14 5.25
CA SER A 38 -15.55 -19.73 5.29
C SER A 38 -14.78 -20.19 4.04
N ALA A 39 -15.03 -21.42 3.57
CA ALA A 39 -14.45 -21.94 2.33
C ALA A 39 -14.92 -21.14 1.11
N LEU A 40 -16.22 -20.84 1.00
CA LEU A 40 -16.78 -20.04 -0.09
C LEU A 40 -16.20 -18.61 -0.07
N ASN A 41 -16.14 -17.98 1.10
CA ASN A 41 -15.55 -16.66 1.25
C ASN A 41 -14.08 -16.64 0.81
N HIS A 42 -13.30 -17.66 1.21
CA HIS A 42 -11.92 -17.81 0.78
C HIS A 42 -11.80 -17.99 -0.75
N ALA A 43 -12.64 -18.82 -1.35
CA ALA A 43 -12.65 -19.03 -2.80
C ALA A 43 -12.98 -17.74 -3.57
N LEU A 44 -14.00 -17.00 -3.14
CA LEU A 44 -14.36 -15.70 -3.73
C LEU A 44 -13.21 -14.68 -3.63
N HIS A 45 -12.52 -14.63 -2.48
CA HIS A 45 -11.35 -13.78 -2.32
C HIS A 45 -10.20 -14.17 -3.27
N SER A 46 -9.95 -15.47 -3.44
CA SER A 46 -8.92 -15.97 -4.37
C SER A 46 -9.27 -15.61 -5.82
N ILE A 47 -10.53 -15.80 -6.24
CA ILE A 47 -11.00 -15.40 -7.58
C ILE A 47 -10.83 -13.90 -7.80
N ALA A 48 -11.19 -13.08 -6.81
CA ALA A 48 -11.03 -11.63 -6.89
C ALA A 48 -9.56 -11.22 -7.07
N ILE A 49 -8.62 -11.90 -6.40
CA ILE A 49 -7.18 -11.66 -6.55
C ILE A 49 -6.71 -12.05 -7.96
N GLU A 50 -7.13 -13.19 -8.49
CA GLU A 50 -6.74 -13.63 -9.84
C GLU A 50 -7.29 -12.69 -10.93
N ILE A 51 -8.53 -12.21 -10.78
CA ILE A 51 -9.09 -11.17 -11.66
C ILE A 51 -8.30 -9.86 -11.56
N GLN A 52 -7.81 -9.50 -10.37
CA GLN A 52 -6.97 -8.31 -10.23
C GLN A 52 -5.62 -8.49 -10.93
N LYS A 53 -4.96 -9.64 -10.75
CA LYS A 53 -3.67 -9.96 -11.40
C LYS A 53 -3.76 -9.97 -12.93
N SER A 54 -4.89 -10.39 -13.49
CA SER A 54 -5.09 -10.42 -14.94
C SER A 54 -5.36 -9.03 -15.52
N LYS A 55 -5.93 -8.11 -14.73
CA LYS A 55 -6.34 -6.78 -15.18
C LYS A 55 -5.32 -5.68 -14.88
N TYR A 56 -4.60 -5.80 -13.77
CA TYR A 56 -3.71 -4.76 -13.26
C TYR A 56 -2.31 -5.33 -12.99
N SER A 57 -1.31 -4.55 -13.37
CA SER A 57 0.03 -4.66 -12.78
C SER A 57 0.10 -3.74 -11.57
N ILE A 58 0.47 -4.31 -10.43
CA ILE A 58 0.56 -3.61 -9.15
C ILE A 58 2.02 -3.61 -8.73
N THR A 59 2.66 -2.46 -8.90
CA THR A 59 4.09 -2.25 -8.61
C THR A 59 4.23 -1.45 -7.33
N GLY A 60 4.85 -2.02 -6.30
CA GLY A 60 5.19 -1.32 -5.07
C GLY A 60 6.68 -1.01 -5.00
N ILE A 61 7.04 0.15 -4.46
CA ILE A 61 8.43 0.59 -4.31
C ILE A 61 8.72 0.89 -2.85
N PHE A 62 9.67 0.15 -2.29
CA PHE A 62 10.11 0.31 -0.92
C PHE A 62 10.70 1.70 -0.67
N GLY A 63 10.48 2.18 0.55
CA GLY A 63 11.17 3.34 1.10
C GLY A 63 12.59 3.01 1.55
N ALA A 64 13.14 3.93 2.33
CA ALA A 64 14.42 3.78 3.01
C ALA A 64 14.52 2.49 3.85
N GLY A 65 15.62 1.75 3.70
CA GLY A 65 15.96 0.64 4.60
C GLY A 65 15.34 -0.70 4.20
N PRO A 66 15.50 -1.73 5.04
CA PRO A 66 15.08 -3.10 4.70
C PRO A 66 13.55 -3.24 4.62
N GLU A 67 13.09 -4.30 3.95
CA GLU A 67 11.67 -4.65 3.79
C GLU A 67 10.91 -4.74 5.13
N GLY A 68 11.59 -5.14 6.21
CA GLY A 68 11.00 -5.33 7.53
C GLY A 68 10.76 -4.05 8.35
N THR A 69 11.15 -2.87 7.87
CA THR A 69 10.83 -1.61 8.58
C THR A 69 9.33 -1.31 8.48
N GLU A 70 8.74 -0.67 9.50
CA GLU A 70 7.27 -0.62 9.67
C GLU A 70 6.50 -0.24 8.39
N GLY A 71 6.77 0.93 7.80
CA GLY A 71 6.09 1.36 6.58
C GLY A 71 6.37 0.49 5.35
N ASN A 72 7.59 -0.08 5.22
CA ASN A 72 7.92 -1.02 4.15
C ASN A 72 7.15 -2.33 4.31
N ALA A 73 7.06 -2.86 5.52
CA ALA A 73 6.37 -4.11 5.82
C ALA A 73 4.86 -3.98 5.58
N ASP A 74 4.27 -2.85 5.94
CA ASP A 74 2.86 -2.59 5.69
C ASP A 74 2.56 -2.41 4.20
N LEU A 75 3.40 -1.66 3.46
CA LEU A 75 3.27 -1.53 2.02
C LEU A 75 3.40 -2.89 1.32
N ASN A 76 4.43 -3.66 1.66
CA ASN A 76 4.65 -4.99 1.09
C ASN A 76 3.45 -5.92 1.34
N ARG A 77 2.94 -5.95 2.57
CA ARG A 77 1.73 -6.72 2.90
C ARG A 77 0.55 -6.29 2.03
N TYR A 78 0.34 -4.99 1.86
CA TYR A 78 -0.74 -4.43 1.04
C TYR A 78 -0.61 -4.82 -0.44
N ILE A 79 0.59 -4.75 -1.00
CA ILE A 79 0.89 -5.04 -2.41
C ILE A 79 0.81 -6.54 -2.69
N LYS A 80 1.42 -7.38 -1.85
CA LYS A 80 1.39 -8.84 -2.02
C LYS A 80 -0.01 -9.43 -1.91
N ARG A 81 -0.87 -8.89 -1.03
CA ARG A 81 -2.28 -9.30 -0.93
C ARG A 81 -3.08 -9.06 -2.22
N ARG A 82 -2.61 -8.17 -3.09
CA ARG A 82 -3.23 -7.88 -4.40
C ARG A 82 -2.50 -8.55 -5.56
N GLY A 83 -1.57 -9.46 -5.27
CA GLY A 83 -0.77 -10.12 -6.29
C GLY A 83 0.28 -9.23 -6.96
N GLY A 84 0.65 -8.10 -6.33
CA GLY A 84 1.66 -7.19 -6.85
C GLY A 84 3.10 -7.58 -6.52
N THR A 85 4.04 -6.86 -7.12
CA THR A 85 5.48 -7.05 -6.96
C THR A 85 6.09 -5.83 -6.25
N MET A 86 7.02 -6.10 -5.32
CA MET A 86 7.75 -5.06 -4.60
C MET A 86 9.15 -4.93 -5.17
N PHE A 87 9.62 -3.69 -5.28
CA PHE A 87 10.95 -3.36 -5.78
C PHE A 87 11.65 -2.39 -4.84
N THR A 88 12.98 -2.35 -4.94
CA THR A 88 13.80 -1.35 -4.25
C THR A 88 14.31 -0.35 -5.28
N SER A 89 14.23 0.94 -4.95
CA SER A 89 14.89 2.00 -5.72
C SER A 89 15.64 2.91 -4.77
N THR A 90 16.96 3.02 -4.97
CA THR A 90 17.84 3.85 -4.13
C THR A 90 18.50 4.91 -4.99
N ALA A 91 18.03 6.15 -4.88
CA ALA A 91 18.64 7.31 -5.56
C ALA A 91 18.83 7.16 -7.09
N GLY A 92 18.02 6.34 -7.76
CA GLY A 92 18.11 6.09 -9.21
C GLY A 92 18.55 4.67 -9.56
N GLU A 93 19.23 3.99 -8.65
CA GLU A 93 19.58 2.58 -8.82
C GLU A 93 18.32 1.70 -8.67
N GLY A 94 18.16 0.74 -9.57
CA GLY A 94 17.01 -0.17 -9.62
C GLY A 94 15.82 0.31 -10.47
N ASP A 95 15.84 1.55 -10.97
CA ASP A 95 14.72 2.07 -11.75
C ASP A 95 14.52 1.35 -13.08
N SER A 96 15.60 0.93 -13.73
CA SER A 96 15.52 0.23 -15.00
C SER A 96 14.75 -1.07 -14.86
N GLU A 97 15.03 -1.87 -13.82
CA GLU A 97 14.30 -3.11 -13.55
C GLU A 97 12.80 -2.85 -13.32
N ILE A 98 12.47 -1.80 -12.59
CA ILE A 98 11.08 -1.41 -12.32
C ILE A 98 10.38 -0.95 -13.61
N ILE A 99 11.06 -0.14 -14.42
CA ILE A 99 10.56 0.35 -15.71
C ILE A 99 10.33 -0.83 -16.65
N ASP A 100 11.31 -1.74 -16.78
CA ASP A 100 11.22 -2.92 -17.63
C ASP A 100 10.06 -3.82 -17.20
N HIS A 101 9.91 -4.06 -15.90
CA HIS A 101 8.75 -4.79 -15.37
C HIS A 101 7.43 -4.13 -15.76
N ILE A 102 7.29 -2.82 -15.54
CA ILE A 102 6.06 -2.08 -15.86
C ILE A 102 5.76 -2.11 -17.36
N LEU A 103 6.78 -1.93 -18.21
CA LEU A 103 6.62 -1.94 -19.67
C LEU A 103 6.23 -3.34 -20.18
N ASN A 104 6.82 -4.41 -19.63
CA ASN A 104 6.45 -5.77 -19.98
C ASN A 104 4.98 -6.06 -19.62
N GLU A 105 4.57 -5.73 -18.40
CA GLU A 105 3.19 -5.93 -17.96
C GLU A 105 2.19 -5.08 -18.75
N TYR A 106 2.57 -3.87 -19.16
CA TYR A 106 1.76 -3.03 -20.04
C TYR A 106 1.60 -3.65 -21.43
N ASN A 107 2.69 -4.20 -22.00
CA ASN A 107 2.66 -4.89 -23.29
C ASN A 107 1.79 -6.16 -23.24
N ASP A 108 1.66 -6.78 -22.08
CA ASP A 108 0.73 -7.88 -21.81
C ASP A 108 -0.74 -7.41 -21.67
N GLY A 109 -1.01 -6.11 -21.90
CA GLY A 109 -2.35 -5.52 -21.88
C GLY A 109 -2.85 -5.15 -20.48
N LYS A 110 -2.00 -5.16 -19.45
CA LYS A 110 -2.42 -4.82 -18.09
C LYS A 110 -2.42 -3.32 -17.86
N MET A 111 -3.32 -2.88 -16.99
CA MET A 111 -3.35 -1.50 -16.51
C MET A 111 -2.36 -1.29 -15.36
N ILE A 112 -1.62 -0.19 -15.38
CA ILE A 112 -0.51 0.03 -14.46
C ILE A 112 -0.93 0.82 -13.22
N LYS A 113 -0.67 0.25 -12.03
CA LYS A 113 -0.78 0.92 -10.73
C LYS A 113 0.57 0.93 -10.04
N ILE A 114 1.01 2.10 -9.59
CA ILE A 114 2.29 2.27 -8.91
C ILE A 114 2.05 2.78 -7.49
N PHE A 115 2.74 2.18 -6.54
CA PHE A 115 2.68 2.53 -5.12
C PHE A 115 4.11 2.79 -4.63
N GLY A 116 4.31 3.85 -3.86
CA GLY A 116 5.61 4.12 -3.26
C GLY A 116 5.48 4.68 -1.86
N TYR A 117 6.44 4.34 -0.99
CA TYR A 117 6.52 4.83 0.38
C TYR A 117 7.82 5.59 0.61
N SER A 118 7.79 6.72 1.33
CA SER A 118 8.99 7.47 1.72
C SER A 118 9.84 7.84 0.49
N ARG A 119 11.12 7.46 0.46
CA ARG A 119 11.98 7.60 -0.73
C ARG A 119 11.48 6.80 -1.95
N GLY A 120 10.81 5.69 -1.75
CA GLY A 120 10.16 4.90 -2.81
C GLY A 120 8.99 5.64 -3.47
N ALA A 121 8.31 6.54 -2.75
CA ALA A 121 7.29 7.42 -3.33
C ALA A 121 7.94 8.47 -4.26
N VAL A 122 9.12 8.97 -3.91
CA VAL A 122 9.90 9.85 -4.80
C VAL A 122 10.34 9.11 -6.06
N ALA A 123 10.81 7.87 -5.89
CA ALA A 123 11.13 6.99 -7.02
C ALA A 123 9.91 6.71 -7.90
N ALA A 124 8.74 6.45 -7.30
CA ALA A 124 7.49 6.23 -8.03
C ALA A 124 7.13 7.42 -8.94
N VAL A 125 7.28 8.66 -8.45
CA VAL A 125 7.06 9.87 -9.26
C VAL A 125 8.09 9.98 -10.38
N ARG A 126 9.37 9.77 -10.09
CA ARG A 126 10.44 9.86 -11.11
C ARG A 126 10.28 8.78 -12.19
N ILE A 127 10.00 7.54 -11.82
CA ILE A 127 9.70 6.43 -12.74
C ILE A 127 8.47 6.76 -13.57
N SER A 128 7.40 7.25 -12.93
CA SER A 128 6.20 7.68 -13.64
C SER A 128 6.55 8.74 -14.69
N ASN A 129 7.31 9.77 -14.37
CA ASN A 129 7.73 10.80 -15.33
C ASN A 129 8.54 10.25 -16.51
N SER A 130 9.32 9.18 -16.30
CA SER A 130 10.08 8.50 -17.35
C SER A 130 9.22 7.61 -18.25
N LEU A 131 8.14 7.04 -17.70
CA LEU A 131 7.20 6.21 -18.44
C LEU A 131 6.36 7.09 -19.37
N LYS A 132 6.28 6.72 -20.65
CA LYS A 132 5.42 7.37 -21.66
C LYS A 132 4.15 6.59 -21.97
N ILE A 133 3.71 5.78 -21.00
CA ILE A 133 2.53 4.91 -21.10
C ILE A 133 1.45 5.35 -20.10
N PRO A 134 0.17 5.03 -20.33
CA PRO A 134 -0.89 5.34 -19.38
C PRO A 134 -0.71 4.60 -18.03
N ILE A 135 -0.72 5.36 -16.94
CA ILE A 135 -0.74 4.87 -15.56
C ILE A 135 -2.11 5.19 -14.98
N VAL A 136 -2.87 4.16 -14.59
CA VAL A 136 -4.24 4.38 -14.11
C VAL A 136 -4.27 4.96 -12.69
N GLU A 137 -3.26 4.64 -11.87
CA GLU A 137 -3.21 5.04 -10.47
C GLU A 137 -1.77 5.14 -9.96
N LEU A 138 -1.44 6.26 -9.31
CA LEU A 138 -0.18 6.48 -8.59
C LEU A 138 -0.48 6.81 -7.13
N ASN A 139 -0.04 5.96 -6.21
CA ASN A 139 -0.27 6.13 -4.77
C ASN A 139 1.05 6.38 -4.04
N LEU A 140 1.13 7.51 -3.33
CA LEU A 140 2.33 7.99 -2.67
C LEU A 140 2.07 8.09 -1.16
N TYR A 141 2.91 7.42 -0.37
CA TYR A 141 2.79 7.39 1.09
C TYR A 141 3.99 8.10 1.72
N ASP A 142 3.71 9.26 2.32
CA ASP A 142 4.64 10.15 3.00
C ASP A 142 5.97 10.35 2.25
N PRO A 143 5.94 10.85 1.00
CA PRO A 143 7.14 11.02 0.20
C PRO A 143 8.14 11.97 0.88
N VAL A 144 9.38 11.52 1.03
CA VAL A 144 10.45 12.30 1.69
C VAL A 144 11.49 12.69 0.65
N ILE A 145 11.52 13.98 0.32
CA ILE A 145 12.55 14.58 -0.55
C ILE A 145 13.65 15.22 0.30
N LEU A 146 14.91 15.04 -0.09
CA LEU A 146 16.07 15.67 0.57
C LEU A 146 16.41 17.06 -0.01
N GLY A 147 15.64 17.51 -1.01
CA GLY A 147 15.78 18.81 -1.66
C GLY A 147 14.87 18.90 -2.89
N GLY A 148 14.58 20.12 -3.32
CA GLY A 148 13.73 20.39 -4.50
C GLY A 148 12.24 20.22 -4.24
N GLN A 149 11.50 19.88 -5.30
CA GLN A 149 10.05 19.67 -5.28
C GLN A 149 9.73 18.27 -5.80
N LEU A 150 8.75 17.62 -5.18
CA LEU A 150 8.17 16.39 -5.71
C LEU A 150 7.21 16.77 -6.84
N THR A 151 7.65 16.66 -8.09
CA THR A 151 6.88 17.13 -9.25
C THR A 151 6.54 15.99 -10.19
N LEU A 152 5.25 15.82 -10.47
CA LEU A 152 4.78 14.98 -11.57
C LEU A 152 4.72 15.80 -12.87
N THR A 153 5.31 15.26 -13.93
CA THR A 153 5.37 15.87 -15.26
C THR A 153 4.65 14.99 -16.27
N GLY A 154 3.83 15.58 -17.14
CA GLY A 154 3.06 14.85 -18.16
C GLY A 154 1.62 14.57 -17.73
N ASN A 155 0.82 14.07 -18.66
CA ASN A 155 -0.62 13.81 -18.51
C ASN A 155 -0.99 12.32 -18.57
N HIS A 156 -0.01 11.44 -18.48
CA HIS A 156 -0.18 10.00 -18.65
C HIS A 156 -0.58 9.28 -17.36
N VAL A 157 -0.54 9.95 -16.20
CA VAL A 157 -1.12 9.42 -14.97
C VAL A 157 -2.55 9.91 -14.83
N ARG A 158 -3.52 9.00 -14.68
CA ARG A 158 -4.94 9.36 -14.58
C ARG A 158 -5.31 9.88 -13.19
N VAL A 159 -4.93 9.15 -12.14
CA VAL A 159 -5.24 9.49 -10.75
C VAL A 159 -3.98 9.39 -9.91
N VAL A 160 -3.75 10.40 -9.08
CA VAL A 160 -2.66 10.44 -8.12
C VAL A 160 -3.23 10.66 -6.73
N ASN A 161 -2.92 9.77 -5.81
CA ASN A 161 -3.22 9.94 -4.39
C ASN A 161 -1.91 10.13 -3.64
N ASN A 162 -1.69 11.33 -3.12
CA ASN A 162 -0.52 11.64 -2.31
C ASN A 162 -0.95 11.87 -0.86
N TYR A 163 -0.58 10.94 0.00
CA TYR A 163 -0.85 11.00 1.42
C TYR A 163 0.41 11.42 2.14
N TYR A 164 0.37 12.52 2.90
CA TYR A 164 1.56 13.03 3.57
C TYR A 164 1.22 13.61 4.94
N GLN A 165 2.22 13.67 5.81
CA GLN A 165 2.12 14.35 7.10
C GLN A 165 3.32 15.28 7.30
N ARG A 166 3.14 16.37 8.04
CA ARG A 166 4.21 17.32 8.39
C ARG A 166 4.32 17.53 9.90
N ASN A 167 3.93 16.52 10.66
CA ASN A 167 4.01 16.52 12.12
C ASN A 167 5.47 16.71 12.57
N ASN A 168 5.65 17.15 13.82
CA ASN A 168 7.00 17.38 14.34
C ASN A 168 7.83 16.10 14.26
N THR A 169 9.05 16.24 13.79
CA THR A 169 10.00 15.13 13.76
C THR A 169 10.65 15.00 15.11
N ASP A 170 10.90 13.77 15.54
CA ASP A 170 11.55 13.47 16.81
C ASP A 170 12.99 12.99 16.60
N LEU A 171 13.70 13.68 15.71
CA LEU A 171 15.12 13.44 15.40
C LEU A 171 16.01 13.53 16.64
N SER A 172 15.62 14.31 17.66
CA SER A 172 16.31 14.37 18.96
C SER A 172 16.34 13.02 19.69
N ARG A 173 15.43 12.08 19.38
CA ARG A 173 15.49 10.72 19.93
C ARG A 173 16.63 9.90 19.34
N VAL A 174 17.00 10.16 18.09
CA VAL A 174 18.16 9.53 17.44
C VAL A 174 19.43 9.87 18.20
N LEU A 175 19.58 11.13 18.61
CA LEU A 175 20.71 11.59 19.44
C LEU A 175 20.77 10.90 20.82
N ASN A 176 19.65 10.33 21.28
CA ASN A 176 19.53 9.59 22.53
C ASN A 176 19.51 8.06 22.33
N GLY A 177 19.94 7.56 21.16
CA GLY A 177 19.99 6.12 20.86
C GLY A 177 18.62 5.44 20.74
N LYS A 178 17.53 6.21 20.61
CA LYS A 178 16.16 5.70 20.46
C LYS A 178 15.71 5.82 19.01
N TYR A 179 14.98 4.82 18.52
CA TYR A 179 14.33 4.92 17.22
C TYR A 179 13.30 6.07 17.23
N PRO A 180 13.32 6.96 16.22
CA PRO A 180 12.36 8.04 16.08
C PRO A 180 10.99 7.49 15.68
N THR A 181 9.94 8.01 16.31
CA THR A 181 8.54 7.69 15.98
C THR A 181 8.04 8.46 14.76
N ASN A 182 8.61 9.63 14.47
CA ASN A 182 8.39 10.38 13.25
C ASN A 182 9.72 10.94 12.72
N PRO A 183 10.49 10.13 11.96
CA PRO A 183 11.79 10.57 11.47
C PRO A 183 11.72 11.70 10.43
N PHE A 184 10.61 11.81 9.70
CA PHE A 184 10.54 12.66 8.50
C PHE A 184 9.23 13.44 8.39
N LYS A 185 9.26 14.46 7.52
CA LYS A 185 8.07 15.16 7.05
C LYS A 185 7.84 14.79 5.60
N GLY A 186 6.62 14.38 5.27
CA GLY A 186 6.21 14.14 3.90
C GLY A 186 6.08 15.41 3.08
N SER A 187 6.05 15.21 1.77
CA SER A 187 6.06 16.26 0.76
C SER A 187 4.74 16.28 0.00
N PRO A 188 4.09 17.43 -0.18
CA PRO A 188 2.99 17.53 -1.13
C PRO A 188 3.52 17.32 -2.55
N LEU A 189 2.71 16.67 -3.40
CA LEU A 189 2.99 16.53 -4.82
C LEU A 189 2.63 17.83 -5.54
N GLN A 190 3.57 18.34 -6.34
CA GLN A 190 3.35 19.43 -7.28
C GLN A 190 3.02 18.86 -8.65
N TYR A 191 2.17 19.56 -9.39
CA TYR A 191 1.78 19.17 -10.73
C TYR A 191 1.62 20.39 -11.62
N ASN A 192 2.08 20.24 -12.86
CA ASN A 192 1.94 21.28 -13.84
C ASN A 192 0.58 21.14 -14.55
N GLU A 193 -0.34 22.04 -14.23
CA GLU A 193 -1.73 22.04 -14.74
C GLU A 193 -1.83 22.07 -16.27
N LYS A 194 -0.76 22.46 -16.99
CA LYS A 194 -0.69 22.44 -18.47
C LYS A 194 -1.06 21.08 -19.08
N TYR A 195 -0.99 20.00 -18.31
CA TYR A 195 -1.22 18.63 -18.72
C TYR A 195 -2.68 18.14 -18.51
N GLY A 196 -3.52 18.92 -17.81
CA GLY A 196 -5.00 18.95 -17.94
C GLY A 196 -5.87 17.74 -17.58
N SER A 197 -5.38 16.50 -17.55
CA SER A 197 -6.22 15.30 -17.35
C SER A 197 -5.96 14.50 -16.08
N THR A 198 -4.87 14.78 -15.36
CA THR A 198 -4.54 14.07 -14.12
C THR A 198 -5.35 14.60 -12.93
N ILE A 199 -6.05 13.71 -12.23
CA ILE A 199 -6.73 14.00 -10.96
C ILE A 199 -5.72 13.83 -9.82
N ILE A 200 -5.51 14.87 -9.01
CA ILE A 200 -4.52 14.85 -7.93
C ILE A 200 -5.19 15.09 -6.58
N ASN A 201 -5.04 14.11 -5.70
CA ASN A 201 -5.54 14.12 -4.35
C ASN A 201 -4.36 14.25 -3.38
N ASN A 202 -3.99 15.48 -3.01
CA ASN A 202 -3.04 15.75 -1.93
C ASN A 202 -3.77 15.70 -0.57
N VAL A 203 -3.64 14.58 0.14
CA VAL A 203 -4.28 14.35 1.44
C VAL A 203 -3.27 14.61 2.56
N ASN A 204 -3.50 15.67 3.32
CA ASN A 204 -2.64 16.10 4.43
C ASN A 204 -3.13 15.54 5.76
N TYR A 205 -2.36 14.66 6.39
CA TYR A 205 -2.64 14.06 7.70
C TYR A 205 -1.90 14.76 8.86
N THR A 206 -1.39 15.97 8.66
CA THR A 206 -0.79 16.76 9.76
C THR A 206 -1.83 17.03 10.86
N GLY A 207 -1.52 16.68 12.10
CA GLY A 207 -2.44 16.79 13.25
C GLY A 207 -3.49 15.69 13.37
N HIS A 208 -3.57 14.76 12.42
CA HIS A 208 -4.50 13.62 12.49
C HIS A 208 -3.97 12.52 13.41
N TYR A 209 -4.88 11.76 14.01
CA TYR A 209 -4.56 10.64 14.90
C TYR A 209 -4.78 9.30 14.19
N TYR A 210 -3.81 8.39 14.34
CA TYR A 210 -3.95 6.99 13.93
C TYR A 210 -4.71 6.17 14.97
N ARG A 211 -4.49 6.47 16.25
CA ARG A 211 -5.17 5.92 17.43
C ARG A 211 -5.07 6.92 18.58
N ASP A 212 -5.81 6.70 19.65
CA ASP A 212 -5.81 7.58 20.82
C ASP A 212 -4.38 7.92 21.29
N GLY A 213 -4.08 9.22 21.29
CA GLY A 213 -2.77 9.76 21.69
C GLY A 213 -1.61 9.52 20.71
N SER A 214 -1.83 8.86 19.56
CA SER A 214 -0.79 8.63 18.53
C SER A 214 -1.13 9.35 17.22
N LEU A 215 -0.38 10.40 16.91
CA LEU A 215 -0.49 11.09 15.62
C LEU A 215 -0.11 10.19 14.45
N VAL A 216 -0.70 10.46 13.28
CA VAL A 216 -0.23 9.93 12.01
C VAL A 216 1.20 10.41 11.78
N ASN A 217 2.10 9.52 11.43
CA ASN A 217 3.51 9.81 11.23
C ASN A 217 4.05 8.97 10.07
N HIS A 218 5.33 9.17 9.74
CA HIS A 218 6.01 8.44 8.68
C HIS A 218 5.78 6.92 8.77
N ASN A 219 5.90 6.36 9.96
CA ASN A 219 5.93 4.91 10.17
C ASN A 219 4.53 4.26 10.20
N ASN A 220 3.46 5.03 10.44
CA ASN A 220 2.10 4.51 10.60
C ASN A 220 1.09 5.01 9.55
N ILE A 221 1.49 5.91 8.65
CA ILE A 221 0.58 6.50 7.64
C ILE A 221 -0.12 5.44 6.77
N ILE A 222 0.61 4.38 6.40
CA ILE A 222 0.06 3.28 5.59
C ILE A 222 -0.98 2.50 6.41
N LYS A 223 -0.71 2.24 7.69
CA LYS A 223 -1.68 1.59 8.59
C LYS A 223 -2.93 2.43 8.76
N HIS A 224 -2.77 3.75 8.90
CA HIS A 224 -3.89 4.68 9.01
C HIS A 224 -4.80 4.62 7.78
N ILE A 225 -4.22 4.65 6.58
CA ILE A 225 -4.99 4.68 5.33
C ILE A 225 -5.71 3.35 5.08
N PHE A 226 -5.08 2.22 5.43
CA PHE A 226 -5.61 0.90 5.14
C PHE A 226 -6.31 0.21 6.32
N GLY A 227 -6.35 0.83 7.49
CA GLY A 227 -6.89 0.21 8.71
C GLY A 227 -6.15 -1.07 9.11
N LEU A 228 -4.81 -1.06 9.01
CA LEU A 228 -3.94 -2.22 9.34
C LEU A 228 -3.44 -2.21 10.79
#